data_AF-A0A1V5HJF4-F1
#
_entry.id   AF-A0A1V5HJF4-F1
#
_cell.length_a   1.000
_cell.length_b   1.000
_cell.length_c   1.000
_cell.angle_alpha   90.00
_cell.angle_beta   90.00
_cell.angle_gamma   90.00
#
_symmetry.space_group_name_H-M   'P 1'
#
loop_
_entity.id
_entity.type
_entity.pdbx_description
1 polymer ?
#
loop_
_entity_poly.entity_id
_entity_poly.type
_entity_poly.pdbx_seq_one_letter_code
_entity_poly.pdbx_strand_id
1 'polypeptide(L)'
;MGALLLDRLPWTHIPEARRRNYAFLAERLRLPPLDDGTVPLGLPFRISAGKAELERRLRAAGFEPPLSWDAPRDAPSDEADRLVVLPCDERMEERELARLVRICKTFSAERLAAQ
;
A
#
# COMPACT_ATOMS: atom_id res chain seq x y z
N MET A 1 -4.76 -26.79 22.18
CA MET A 1 -5.35 -27.12 20.87
C MET A 1 -5.19 -25.95 19.89
N GLY A 2 -3.95 -25.55 19.56
CA GLY A 2 -3.68 -24.39 18.69
C GLY A 2 -2.98 -24.69 17.37
N ALA A 3 -2.34 -25.86 17.23
CA ALA A 3 -1.58 -26.25 16.04
C ALA A 3 -2.49 -26.57 14.83
N LEU A 4 -3.69 -27.10 15.07
CA LEU A 4 -4.59 -27.63 14.04
C LEU A 4 -5.14 -26.57 13.06
N LEU A 5 -5.16 -25.29 13.42
CA LEU A 5 -5.64 -24.19 12.56
C LEU A 5 -4.54 -23.64 11.64
N LEU A 6 -3.28 -23.66 12.08
CA LEU A 6 -2.16 -23.16 11.28
C LEU A 6 -1.68 -24.22 10.27
N ASP A 7 -1.73 -25.50 10.65
CA ASP A 7 -1.21 -26.60 9.83
C ASP A 7 -2.15 -27.04 8.69
N ARG A 8 -3.43 -26.63 8.71
CA ARG A 8 -4.45 -27.08 7.74
C ARG A 8 -4.90 -26.03 6.73
N LEU A 9 -4.41 -24.80 6.83
CA LEU A 9 -4.75 -23.73 5.91
C LEU A 9 -3.54 -23.47 5.00
N PRO A 10 -3.72 -23.46 3.66
CA PRO A 10 -2.61 -23.34 2.72
C PRO A 10 -2.09 -21.90 2.68
N TRP A 11 -1.42 -21.45 3.73
CA TRP A 11 -0.89 -20.09 3.87
C TRP A 11 0.37 -19.82 3.01
N THR A 12 0.89 -20.85 2.34
CA THR A 12 2.14 -20.79 1.56
C THR A 12 2.08 -19.85 0.36
N HIS A 13 0.88 -19.59 -0.19
CA HIS A 13 0.72 -18.71 -1.34
C HIS A 13 0.71 -17.22 -0.98
N ILE A 14 0.45 -16.86 0.29
CA ILE A 14 0.31 -15.47 0.73
C ILE A 14 1.61 -14.67 0.51
N PRO A 15 2.79 -15.13 0.98
CA PRO A 15 4.04 -14.40 0.76
C PRO A 15 4.33 -14.09 -0.71
N GLU A 16 4.16 -15.09 -1.58
CA GLU A 16 4.43 -14.93 -3.01
C GLU A 16 3.43 -13.98 -3.66
N ALA A 17 2.13 -14.13 -3.39
CA ALA A 17 1.10 -13.27 -3.93
C ALA A 17 1.31 -11.80 -3.52
N ARG A 18 1.63 -11.53 -2.25
CA ARG A 18 1.90 -10.17 -1.77
C ARG A 18 3.15 -9.57 -2.41
N ARG A 19 4.21 -10.35 -2.60
CA ARG A 19 5.42 -9.91 -3.34
C ARG A 19 5.09 -9.56 -4.80
N ARG A 20 4.30 -10.39 -5.49
CA ARG A 20 3.85 -10.10 -6.87
C ARG A 20 3.02 -8.82 -6.94
N ASN A 21 2.08 -8.65 -6.01
CA ASN A 21 1.22 -7.47 -5.96
C ASN A 21 2.03 -6.20 -5.66
N TYR A 22 2.98 -6.27 -4.73
CA TYR A 22 3.91 -5.17 -4.49
C TYR A 22 4.73 -4.84 -5.75
N ALA A 23 5.34 -5.83 -6.39
CA ALA A 23 6.17 -5.61 -7.58
C ALA A 23 5.38 -4.92 -8.70
N PHE A 24 4.14 -5.36 -8.94
CA PHE A 24 3.24 -4.74 -9.91
C PHE A 24 3.01 -3.25 -9.63
N LEU A 25 2.72 -2.91 -8.36
CA LEU A 25 2.46 -1.54 -7.92
C LEU A 25 3.74 -0.70 -7.95
N ALA A 26 4.85 -1.23 -7.42
CA ALA A 26 6.12 -0.54 -7.30
C ALA A 26 6.69 -0.14 -8.66
N GLU A 27 6.66 -1.06 -9.64
CA GLU A 27 7.04 -0.78 -11.02
C GLU A 27 6.23 0.40 -11.59
N ARG A 28 4.91 0.36 -11.44
CA ARG A 28 4.00 1.36 -12.04
C ARG A 28 4.02 2.70 -11.34
N LEU A 29 4.33 2.72 -10.04
CA LEU A 29 4.43 3.92 -9.21
C LEU A 29 5.88 4.42 -9.06
N ARG A 30 6.86 3.75 -9.69
CA ARG A 30 8.29 4.08 -9.63
C ARG A 30 8.84 4.09 -8.20
N LEU A 31 8.49 3.05 -7.44
CA LEU A 31 8.95 2.83 -6.08
C LEU A 31 10.12 1.84 -6.06
N PRO A 32 10.95 1.84 -5.00
CA PRO A 32 12.04 0.88 -4.88
C PRO A 32 11.54 -0.57 -4.88
N PRO A 33 12.35 -1.53 -5.35
CA PRO A 33 12.03 -2.95 -5.24
C PRO A 33 12.10 -3.40 -3.77
N LEU A 34 11.47 -4.54 -3.46
CA LEU A 34 11.63 -5.20 -2.16
C LEU A 34 12.97 -5.93 -2.07
N ASP A 35 13.51 -5.96 -0.86
CA ASP A 35 14.63 -6.85 -0.53
C ASP A 35 14.19 -8.32 -0.57
N ASP A 36 15.13 -9.19 -0.95
CA ASP A 36 14.90 -10.64 -1.03
C ASP A 36 14.37 -11.20 0.29
N GLY A 37 13.35 -12.06 0.19
CA GLY A 37 12.70 -12.70 1.34
C GLY A 37 11.65 -11.83 2.05
N THR A 38 11.61 -10.51 1.83
CA THR A 38 10.62 -9.62 2.46
C THR A 38 9.19 -9.96 2.05
N VAL A 39 8.27 -9.96 3.01
CA VAL A 39 6.82 -10.08 2.74
C VAL A 39 6.17 -8.74 3.08
N PRO A 40 5.69 -7.99 2.09
CA PRO A 40 5.16 -6.65 2.33
C PRO A 40 3.83 -6.75 3.09
N LEU A 41 3.68 -5.94 4.13
CA LEU A 41 2.39 -5.76 4.82
C LEU A 41 1.52 -4.68 4.18
N GLY A 42 2.13 -3.87 3.33
CA GLY A 42 1.57 -2.71 2.65
C GLY A 42 2.69 -2.05 1.86
N LEU A 43 2.34 -1.12 0.99
CA LEU A 43 3.29 -0.41 0.15
C LEU A 43 3.32 1.08 0.56
N PRO A 44 4.45 1.59 1.09
CA PRO A 44 4.55 2.99 1.48
C PRO A 44 4.61 3.88 0.24
N PHE A 45 3.64 4.79 0.11
CA PHE A 45 3.54 5.73 -0.99
C PHE A 45 3.68 7.16 -0.46
N ARG A 46 4.77 7.84 -0.86
CA ARG A 46 5.08 9.20 -0.43
C ARG A 46 4.35 10.23 -1.30
N ILE A 47 3.74 11.22 -0.67
CA ILE A 47 3.03 12.33 -1.29
C ILE A 47 3.51 13.66 -0.70
N SER A 48 3.46 14.73 -1.49
CA SER A 48 3.88 16.06 -1.06
C SER A 48 2.84 16.76 -0.18
N ALA A 49 1.55 16.53 -0.44
CA ALA A 49 0.42 17.08 0.31
C ALA A 49 -0.87 16.29 0.03
N GLY A 50 -1.88 16.47 0.89
CA GLY A 50 -3.24 15.95 0.67
C GLY A 50 -3.43 14.47 1.03
N LYS A 51 -2.76 13.99 2.07
CA LYS A 51 -2.90 12.62 2.61
C LYS A 51 -4.34 12.21 2.83
N ALA A 52 -5.09 12.97 3.62
CA ALA A 52 -6.48 12.67 3.94
C ALA A 52 -7.38 12.60 2.69
N GLU A 53 -7.08 13.41 1.66
CA GLU A 53 -7.81 13.38 0.39
C GLU A 53 -7.56 12.07 -0.36
N LEU A 54 -6.29 11.67 -0.48
CA LEU A 54 -5.92 10.41 -1.13
C LEU A 54 -6.52 9.22 -0.39
N GLU A 55 -6.38 9.16 0.93
CA GLU A 55 -6.97 8.11 1.76
C GLU A 55 -8.49 8.04 1.60
N ARG A 56 -9.17 9.19 1.54
CA ARG A 56 -10.63 9.23 1.30
C ARG A 56 -10.98 8.67 -0.09
N ARG A 57 -10.23 9.03 -1.15
CA ARG A 57 -10.45 8.51 -2.50
C ARG A 57 -10.21 7.01 -2.59
N LEU A 58 -9.20 6.51 -1.88
CA LEU A 58 -8.91 5.08 -1.77
C LEU A 58 -10.08 4.33 -1.12
N ARG A 59 -10.56 4.81 0.03
CA ARG A 59 -11.73 4.24 0.73
C ARG A 59 -12.99 4.28 -0.12
N ALA A 60 -13.25 5.41 -0.79
CA ALA A 60 -14.39 5.52 -1.71
C ALA A 60 -14.29 4.56 -2.91
N ALA A 61 -13.08 4.14 -3.28
CA ALA A 61 -12.86 3.14 -4.31
C ALA A 61 -12.95 1.68 -3.80
N GLY A 62 -13.16 1.47 -2.50
CA GLY A 62 -13.23 0.16 -1.86
C GLY A 62 -11.88 -0.37 -1.37
N PHE A 63 -10.84 0.45 -1.37
CA PHE A 63 -9.55 0.10 -0.78
C PHE A 63 -9.49 0.64 0.64
N GLU A 64 -9.15 -0.22 1.61
CA GLU A 64 -8.88 0.21 2.98
C GLU A 64 -7.36 0.34 3.15
N PRO A 65 -6.79 1.57 3.10
CA PRO A 65 -5.37 1.76 3.32
C PRO A 65 -5.01 1.30 4.74
N PRO A 66 -3.99 0.45 4.93
CA PRO A 66 -3.53 0.10 6.25
C PRO A 66 -3.20 1.38 7.05
N LEU A 67 -3.63 1.42 8.30
CA LEU A 67 -3.27 2.51 9.20
C LEU A 67 -1.76 2.50 9.39
N SER A 68 -1.09 3.59 9.02
CA SER A 68 0.23 3.88 9.57
C SER A 68 0.04 4.10 11.06
N TRP A 69 0.83 3.43 11.89
CA TRP A 69 0.80 3.66 13.33
C TRP A 69 1.08 5.13 13.57
N ASP A 70 0.41 5.71 14.57
CA ASP A 70 0.69 7.09 14.97
C ASP A 70 2.19 7.21 15.22
N ALA A 71 2.79 8.24 14.61
CA ALA A 71 4.19 8.52 14.85
C ALA A 71 4.37 8.76 16.36
N PRO A 72 5.42 8.22 16.99
CA PRO A 72 5.77 8.59 18.36
C PRO A 72 5.79 10.11 18.49
N ARG A 73 5.40 10.64 19.65
CA ARG A 73 5.26 12.08 19.87
C ARG A 73 6.51 12.90 19.51
N ASP A 74 7.68 12.25 19.58
CA ASP A 74 8.99 12.85 19.31
C ASP A 74 9.54 12.53 17.92
N ALA A 75 8.80 11.75 17.11
CA ALA A 75 9.16 11.48 15.74
C ALA A 75 8.91 12.74 14.86
N PRO A 76 9.73 12.98 13.84
CA PRO A 76 9.49 14.08 12.90
C PRO A 76 8.09 13.94 12.28
N SER A 77 7.19 14.85 12.67
CA SER A 77 5.77 14.85 12.29
C SER A 77 5.55 14.88 10.77
N ASP A 78 6.52 15.39 10.01
CA ASP A 78 6.37 15.66 8.59
C ASP A 78 6.50 14.41 7.70
N GLU A 79 7.09 13.33 8.18
CA GLU A 79 7.21 12.09 7.40
C GLU A 79 5.91 11.28 7.41
N ALA A 80 5.28 11.13 8.57
CA ALA A 80 4.03 10.38 8.72
C ALA A 80 2.88 11.05 7.95
N ASP A 81 2.85 12.38 7.90
CA ASP A 81 1.86 13.17 7.15
C ASP A 81 2.04 13.09 5.63
N ARG A 82 3.20 12.64 5.18
CA ARG A 82 3.54 12.48 3.76
C ARG A 82 3.47 11.04 3.28
N LEU A 83 3.08 10.09 4.13
CA LEU A 83 3.01 8.68 3.80
C LEU A 83 1.57 8.17 3.83
N VAL A 84 1.17 7.49 2.76
CA VAL A 84 -0.02 6.66 2.68
C VAL A 84 0.43 5.23 2.42
N VAL A 85 -0.05 4.28 3.21
CA VAL A 85 0.23 2.86 2.96
C VAL A 85 -0.84 2.33 2.01
N LEU A 86 -0.43 1.86 0.84
CA LEU A 86 -1.31 1.22 -0.13
C LEU A 86 -1.47 -0.27 0.20
N PRO A 87 -2.68 -0.84 0.06
CA PRO A 87 -2.89 -2.28 0.23
C PRO A 87 -2.18 -3.06 -0.89
N CYS A 88 -1.66 -4.24 -0.54
CA CYS A 88 -1.03 -5.18 -1.47
C CYS A 88 -1.33 -6.64 -1.08
N ASP A 89 -2.55 -6.88 -0.62
CA ASP A 89 -2.98 -8.16 -0.06
C ASP A 89 -3.05 -9.26 -1.12
N GLU A 90 -2.94 -10.51 -0.69
CA GLU A 90 -2.85 -11.68 -1.58
C GLU A 90 -4.08 -11.88 -2.46
N ARG A 91 -5.21 -11.30 -2.08
CA ARG A 91 -6.52 -11.46 -2.73
C ARG A 91 -6.76 -10.44 -3.82
N MET A 92 -5.94 -9.40 -3.90
CA MET A 92 -6.13 -8.34 -4.87
C MET A 92 -5.86 -8.85 -6.28
N GLU A 93 -6.83 -8.66 -7.16
CA GLU A 93 -6.70 -8.97 -8.58
C GLU A 93 -5.96 -7.85 -9.34
N GLU A 94 -5.37 -8.19 -10.48
CA GLU A 94 -4.64 -7.23 -11.31
C GLU A 94 -5.48 -5.99 -11.67
N ARG A 95 -6.79 -6.18 -11.94
CA ARG A 95 -7.71 -5.07 -12.22
C ARG A 95 -7.81 -4.10 -11.05
N GLU A 96 -7.81 -4.59 -9.83
CA GLU A 96 -7.87 -3.79 -8.61
C GLU A 96 -6.55 -3.05 -8.40
N LEU A 97 -5.41 -3.73 -8.56
CA LEU A 97 -4.09 -3.12 -8.52
C LEU A 97 -3.94 -2.01 -9.58
N ALA A 98 -4.43 -2.23 -10.80
CA ALA A 98 -4.42 -1.24 -11.87
C ALA A 98 -5.29 -0.02 -11.54
N ARG A 99 -6.45 -0.24 -10.88
CA ARG A 99 -7.31 0.85 -10.40
C ARG A 99 -6.62 1.66 -9.31
N LEU A 100 -5.92 0.99 -8.38
CA LEU A 100 -5.14 1.63 -7.33
C LEU A 100 -4.05 2.53 -7.92
N VAL A 101 -3.27 2.02 -8.87
CA VAL A 101 -2.26 2.79 -9.62
C VAL A 101 -2.86 4.03 -10.27
N ARG A 102 -4.04 3.90 -10.89
CA ARG A 102 -4.71 5.03 -11.55
C ARG A 102 -5.07 6.13 -10.55
N ILE A 103 -5.65 5.77 -9.40
CA ILE A 103 -6.02 6.73 -8.35
C ILE A 103 -4.77 7.51 -7.90
N CYS A 104 -3.67 6.81 -7.60
CA CYS A 104 -2.42 7.43 -7.18
C CYS A 104 -1.84 8.37 -8.25
N LYS A 105 -1.78 7.93 -9.51
CA LYS A 105 -1.23 8.75 -10.62
C LYS A 105 -2.08 9.99 -10.89
N THR A 106 -3.40 9.84 -10.94
CA THR A 106 -4.31 10.97 -11.13
C THR A 106 -4.16 11.97 -10.00
N PHE A 107 -4.10 11.50 -8.74
CA PHE A 107 -3.89 12.36 -7.59
C PHE A 107 -2.55 13.12 -7.66
N SER A 108 -1.44 12.43 -7.96
CA SER A 108 -0.13 13.08 -8.11
C SER A 108 -0.12 14.11 -9.25
N ALA A 109 -0.76 13.82 -10.39
CA ALA A 109 -0.85 14.75 -11.52
C ALA A 109 -1.67 16.01 -11.18
N GLU A 110 -2.82 15.86 -10.51
CA GLU A 110 -3.64 16.98 -10.03
C GLU A 110 -2.87 17.90 -9.08
N ARG A 111 -1.98 17.33 -8.23
CA ARG A 111 -1.15 18.12 -7.32
C ARG A 111 0.01 18.83 -8.01
N LEU A 112 0.56 18.25 -9.08
CA LEU A 112 1.60 18.90 -9.89
C LEU A 112 1.02 20.08 -10.69
N ALA A 113 -0.21 19.97 -11.18
CA ALA A 113 -0.87 21.05 -11.94
C ALA A 113 -1.36 22.23 -11.08
N ALA A 114 -1.43 22.04 -9.75
CA ALA A 114 -1.89 23.06 -8.80
C ALA A 114 -0.73 23.84 -8.13
N GLN A 115 0.51 23.58 -8.53
CA GLN A 115 1.73 24.28 -8.12
C GLN A 115 2.20 25.20 -9.24
#